data_AF-A0A7T4YKF4-F1
#
_entry.id   AF-A0A7T4YKF4-F1
#
_cell.length_a   1.000
_cell.length_b   1.000
_cell.length_c   1.000
_cell.angle_alpha   90.00
_cell.angle_beta   90.00
_cell.angle_gamma   90.00
#
_symmetry.space_group_name_H-M   'P 1'
#
loop_
_entity.id
_entity.type
_entity.pdbx_description
1 polymer ?
#
loop_
_entity_poly.entity_id
_entity_poly.type
_entity_poly.pdbx_seq_one_letter_code
_entity_poly.pdbx_strand_id
1 'polypeptide(L)'
;MTEPSKTQSNQLSSNARCIDCEYNLAFLTENRCPECGRPFDPDNRITYIHYYPHENKLPTPLFIFFVLISTICIIFPLINILWFLAITTVTISYFHDKKYKNAFASLFVTLYILFLVIMQIYFYLQ
;
A
#
# COMPACT_ATOMS: atom_id res chain seq x y z
N MET A 1 -37.78 -29.23 -37.02
CA MET A 1 -37.28 -28.83 -35.69
C MET A 1 -35.81 -29.17 -35.66
N THR A 2 -34.97 -28.25 -36.11
CA THR A 2 -33.50 -28.38 -36.13
C THR A 2 -32.98 -27.54 -34.97
N GLU A 3 -32.46 -28.22 -33.95
CA GLU A 3 -31.87 -27.61 -32.77
C GLU A 3 -30.59 -26.87 -33.21
N PRO A 4 -30.42 -25.57 -32.91
CA PRO A 4 -29.19 -24.87 -33.23
C PRO A 4 -28.08 -25.42 -32.34
N SER A 5 -27.25 -26.27 -32.93
CA SER A 5 -25.94 -26.67 -32.42
C SER A 5 -25.23 -25.43 -31.91
N LYS A 6 -25.20 -25.25 -30.59
CA LYS A 6 -24.32 -24.29 -29.93
C LYS A 6 -22.91 -24.66 -30.38
N THR A 7 -22.39 -23.90 -31.34
CA THR A 7 -20.96 -23.72 -31.52
C THR A 7 -20.45 -23.06 -30.26
N GLN A 8 -20.33 -23.85 -29.19
CA GLN A 8 -19.55 -23.53 -28.00
C GLN A 8 -18.12 -23.46 -28.50
N SER A 9 -17.74 -22.26 -28.90
CA SER A 9 -16.37 -21.94 -29.22
C SER A 9 -15.54 -22.30 -27.98
N ASN A 10 -14.77 -23.37 -28.11
CA ASN A 10 -13.71 -23.85 -27.22
C ASN A 10 -12.65 -22.74 -27.01
N GLN A 11 -13.05 -21.62 -26.44
CA GLN A 11 -12.13 -20.54 -26.09
C GLN A 11 -11.54 -20.87 -24.72
N LEU A 12 -10.54 -21.75 -24.80
CA LEU A 12 -9.54 -21.92 -23.75
C LEU A 12 -9.07 -20.53 -23.30
N SER A 13 -8.80 -20.35 -22.00
CA SER A 13 -8.34 -19.05 -21.52
C SER A 13 -7.11 -18.60 -22.32
N SER A 14 -6.94 -17.29 -22.50
CA SER A 14 -5.83 -16.72 -23.27
C SER A 14 -4.44 -17.12 -22.76
N ASN A 15 -4.37 -17.73 -21.58
CA ASN A 15 -3.15 -18.09 -20.87
C ASN A 15 -2.98 -19.61 -20.69
N ALA A 16 -3.79 -20.41 -21.35
CA ALA A 16 -3.63 -21.85 -21.33
C ALA A 16 -2.45 -22.28 -22.21
N ARG A 17 -1.56 -23.11 -21.64
CA ARG A 17 -0.33 -23.57 -22.29
C ARG A 17 -0.22 -25.09 -22.23
N CYS A 18 0.48 -25.67 -23.19
CA CYS A 18 0.76 -27.10 -23.19
C CYS A 18 1.64 -27.48 -21.99
N ILE A 19 1.40 -28.64 -21.39
CA ILE A 19 2.17 -29.14 -20.24
C ILE A 19 3.62 -29.49 -20.63
N ASP A 20 3.85 -30.00 -21.84
CA ASP A 20 5.17 -30.50 -22.23
C ASP A 20 6.06 -29.44 -22.86
N CYS A 21 5.50 -28.58 -23.71
CA CYS A 21 6.27 -27.61 -24.48
C CYS A 21 5.89 -26.15 -24.22
N GLU A 22 4.96 -25.89 -23.29
CA GLU A 22 4.49 -24.55 -22.90
C GLU A 22 3.93 -23.68 -24.05
N TYR A 23 3.66 -24.30 -25.21
CA TYR A 23 3.05 -23.64 -26.36
C TYR A 23 1.68 -23.08 -25.98
N ASN A 24 1.37 -21.87 -26.45
CA ASN A 24 0.09 -21.24 -26.17
C ASN A 24 -1.04 -21.97 -26.89
N LEU A 25 -1.94 -22.57 -26.13
CA LEU A 25 -3.09 -23.31 -26.65
C LEU A 25 -4.30 -22.40 -26.87
N ALA A 26 -4.22 -21.13 -26.44
CA ALA A 26 -5.24 -20.15 -26.73
C ALA A 26 -5.39 -20.02 -28.25
N PHE A 27 -6.64 -20.02 -28.73
CA PHE A 27 -7.03 -19.80 -30.12
C PHE A 27 -6.76 -20.95 -31.11
N LEU A 28 -6.38 -22.14 -30.63
CA LEU A 28 -6.30 -23.32 -31.51
C LEU A 28 -7.71 -23.83 -31.87
N THR A 29 -7.89 -24.20 -33.13
CA THR A 29 -9.11 -24.85 -33.63
C THR A 29 -9.15 -26.35 -33.33
N GLU A 30 -7.99 -26.94 -33.08
CA GLU A 30 -7.82 -28.37 -32.79
C GLU A 30 -7.39 -28.58 -31.33
N ASN A 31 -7.90 -29.65 -30.73
CA ASN A 31 -7.59 -30.06 -29.35
C ASN A 31 -6.26 -30.84 -29.25
N ARG A 32 -5.24 -30.41 -30.01
CA ARG A 32 -3.87 -30.97 -30.00
C ARG A 32 -2.84 -29.86 -30.10
N CYS A 33 -1.72 -30.02 -29.40
CA CYS A 33 -0.62 -29.10 -29.51
C CYS A 33 0.10 -29.27 -30.86
N PRO A 34 0.32 -28.20 -31.65
CA PRO A 34 0.99 -28.29 -32.95
C PRO A 34 2.49 -28.60 -32.83
N GLU A 35 3.12 -28.28 -31.69
CA GLU A 35 4.56 -28.51 -31.48
C GLU A 35 4.88 -29.95 -31.05
N CYS A 36 4.11 -30.51 -30.10
CA CYS A 36 4.40 -31.83 -29.52
C CYS A 36 3.35 -32.90 -29.83
N GLY A 37 2.23 -32.55 -30.47
CA GLY A 37 1.16 -33.47 -30.81
C GLY A 37 0.29 -33.94 -29.63
N ARG A 38 0.59 -33.50 -28.39
CA ARG A 38 -0.14 -33.90 -27.19
C ARG A 38 -1.61 -33.45 -27.29
N PRO A 39 -2.58 -34.36 -27.09
CA PRO A 39 -3.97 -33.98 -26.98
C PRO A 39 -4.20 -33.21 -25.69
N PHE A 40 -5.05 -32.18 -25.76
CA PHE A 40 -5.55 -31.46 -24.61
C PHE A 40 -7.06 -31.37 -24.69
N ASP A 41 -7.72 -31.21 -23.54
CA ASP A 41 -9.17 -31.08 -23.46
C ASP A 41 -9.51 -29.73 -22.83
N PRO A 42 -10.19 -28.83 -23.56
CA PRO A 42 -10.57 -27.51 -23.04
C PRO A 42 -11.38 -27.54 -21.76
N ASP A 43 -12.22 -28.57 -21.60
CA ASP A 43 -13.09 -28.74 -20.44
C ASP A 43 -12.36 -29.37 -19.25
N ASN A 44 -11.15 -29.90 -19.47
CA ASN A 44 -10.33 -30.54 -18.44
C ASN A 44 -9.03 -29.78 -18.19
N ARG A 45 -9.03 -28.97 -17.13
CA ARG A 45 -7.88 -28.16 -16.67
C ARG A 45 -6.63 -28.95 -16.29
N ILE A 46 -6.71 -30.28 -16.14
CA ILE A 46 -5.55 -31.13 -15.81
C ILE A 46 -4.72 -31.40 -17.07
N THR A 47 -5.27 -31.14 -18.27
CA THR A 47 -4.61 -31.42 -19.55
C THR A 47 -3.76 -30.25 -20.07
N TYR A 48 -3.83 -29.08 -19.43
CA TYR A 48 -3.06 -27.88 -19.76
C TYR A 48 -2.62 -27.14 -18.50
N ILE A 49 -1.55 -26.35 -18.59
CA ILE A 49 -1.17 -25.43 -17.51
C ILE A 49 -1.85 -24.08 -17.73
N HIS A 50 -2.46 -23.54 -16.69
CA HIS A 50 -2.99 -22.18 -16.72
C HIS A 50 -1.95 -21.23 -16.12
N TYR A 51 -1.30 -20.42 -16.95
CA TYR A 51 -0.40 -19.40 -16.43
C TYR A 51 -1.26 -18.26 -15.89
N TYR A 52 -1.39 -18.19 -14.56
CA TYR A 52 -1.90 -16.96 -13.94
C TYR A 52 -0.78 -15.94 -14.08
N PRO A 53 -0.91 -14.87 -14.89
CA PRO A 53 0.02 -13.78 -14.82
C PRO A 53 -0.03 -13.33 -13.36
N HIS A 54 1.09 -13.51 -12.66
CA HIS A 54 1.24 -13.02 -11.31
C HIS A 54 1.27 -11.50 -11.46
N GLU A 55 0.10 -10.88 -11.51
CA GLU A 55 -0.02 -9.43 -11.44
C GLU A 55 0.35 -9.07 -10.01
N ASN A 56 1.66 -8.92 -9.80
CA ASN A 56 2.21 -8.21 -8.66
C ASN A 56 1.76 -6.76 -8.86
N LYS A 57 0.48 -6.47 -8.57
CA LYS A 57 0.03 -5.09 -8.38
C LYS A 57 0.73 -4.63 -7.12
N LEU A 58 2.00 -4.24 -7.26
CA LEU A 58 2.67 -3.45 -6.27
C LEU A 58 1.70 -2.32 -5.92
N PRO A 59 1.50 -2.02 -4.63
CA PRO A 59 0.68 -0.88 -4.24
C PRO A 59 1.17 0.32 -5.02
N THR A 60 0.25 1.00 -5.70
CA THR A 60 0.57 2.16 -6.51
C THR A 60 1.43 3.12 -5.67
N PRO A 61 2.52 3.69 -6.22
CA PRO A 61 3.43 4.53 -5.45
C PRO A 61 2.71 5.69 -4.73
N LEU A 62 1.56 6.13 -5.26
CA LEU A 62 0.64 7.07 -4.61
C LEU A 62 0.07 6.56 -3.29
N PHE A 63 -0.37 5.29 -3.22
CA PHE A 63 -0.90 4.73 -1.97
C PHE A 63 0.17 4.72 -0.87
N ILE A 64 1.40 4.32 -1.21
CA ILE A 64 2.53 4.33 -0.28
C ILE A 64 2.80 5.76 0.21
N PHE A 65 2.79 6.73 -0.70
CA PHE A 65 3.02 8.13 -0.38
C PHE A 65 1.96 8.69 0.59
N PHE A 66 0.67 8.41 0.37
CA PHE A 66 -0.39 8.83 1.27
C PHE A 66 -0.27 8.21 2.67
N VAL A 67 0.08 6.92 2.75
CA VAL A 67 0.30 6.24 4.02
C VAL A 67 1.48 6.87 4.77
N LEU A 68 2.58 7.17 4.08
CA LEU A 68 3.74 7.81 4.69
C LEU A 68 3.43 9.22 5.21
N ILE A 69 2.76 10.05 4.41
CA ILE A 69 2.34 11.40 4.85
C ILE A 69 1.42 11.32 6.05
N SER A 70 0.40 10.46 6.00
CA SER A 70 -0.54 10.29 7.11
C SER A 70 0.19 9.88 8.39
N THR A 71 1.15 8.96 8.27
CA THR A 71 1.97 8.50 9.40
C THR A 71 2.81 9.64 9.98
N ILE A 72 3.47 10.44 9.13
CA ILE A 72 4.28 11.59 9.56
C ILE A 72 3.43 12.64 10.26
N CYS A 73 2.25 12.96 9.70
CA CYS A 73 1.31 13.92 10.30
C CYS A 73 0.82 13.50 11.70
N ILE A 74 0.80 12.19 12.00
CA ILE A 74 0.40 11.67 13.32
C ILE A 74 1.61 11.61 14.27
N ILE A 75 2.76 11.14 13.80
CA ILE A 75 3.96 10.97 14.66
C ILE A 75 4.55 12.31 15.07
N PHE A 76 4.60 13.28 14.15
CA PHE A 76 5.20 14.59 14.42
C PHE A 76 4.61 15.33 15.64
N PRO A 77 3.27 15.49 15.79
CA PRO A 77 2.71 16.14 16.96
C PRO A 77 2.97 15.35 18.26
N LEU A 78 2.99 14.01 18.19
CA LEU A 78 3.29 13.17 19.36
C LEU A 78 4.72 13.41 19.87
N ILE A 79 5.69 13.52 18.97
CA ILE A 79 7.08 13.84 19.34
C ILE A 79 7.16 15.23 19.99
N ASN A 80 6.47 16.23 19.43
CA ASN A 80 6.45 17.58 20.01
C ASN A 80 5.84 17.60 21.42
N ILE A 81 4.74 16.87 21.64
CA ILE A 81 4.11 16.73 22.96
C ILE A 81 5.08 16.06 23.94
N LEU A 82 5.73 14.96 23.54
CA LEU A 82 6.67 14.26 24.41
C LEU A 82 7.85 15.16 24.81
N TRP A 83 8.40 15.90 23.84
CA TRP A 83 9.50 16.83 24.09
C TRP A 83 9.09 17.97 25.03
N PHE A 84 7.85 18.46 24.91
CA PHE A 84 7.29 19.45 25.84
C PHE A 84 7.18 18.92 27.26
N LEU A 85 6.69 17.69 27.43
CA LEU A 85 6.61 17.06 28.75
C LEU A 85 8.02 16.90 29.36
N ALA A 86 9.02 16.55 28.56
CA ALA A 86 10.41 16.48 29.01
C ALA A 86 10.96 17.85 29.44
N ILE A 87 10.72 18.91 28.65
CA ILE A 87 11.21 20.26 29.01
C ILE A 87 10.51 20.79 30.24
N THR A 88 9.20 20.64 30.34
CA THR A 88 8.44 21.13 31.48
C THR A 88 8.85 20.41 32.76
N THR A 89 9.06 19.10 32.73
CA THR A 89 9.56 18.35 33.89
C THR A 89 10.95 18.79 34.32
N VAL A 90 11.90 18.96 33.39
CA VAL A 90 13.25 19.48 33.69
C VAL A 90 13.18 20.90 34.25
N THR A 91 12.33 21.75 33.67
CA THR A 91 12.13 23.13 34.11
C THR A 91 11.58 23.15 35.53
N ILE A 92 10.51 22.39 35.81
CA ILE A 92 9.92 22.29 37.15
C ILE A 92 10.96 21.80 38.17
N SER A 93 11.75 20.78 37.82
CA SER A 93 12.82 20.25 38.69
C SER A 93 13.90 21.30 38.97
N TYR A 94 14.30 22.07 37.95
CA TYR A 94 15.30 23.13 38.11
C TYR A 94 14.78 24.31 38.93
N PHE A 95 13.52 24.69 38.74
CA PHE A 95 12.91 25.83 39.43
C PHE A 95 12.46 25.54 40.87
N HIS A 96 12.37 24.26 41.27
CA HIS A 96 12.05 23.89 42.64
C HIS A 96 13.03 24.51 43.66
N ASP A 97 14.28 24.76 43.25
CA ASP A 97 15.39 25.17 44.15
C ASP A 97 15.58 26.70 44.30
N LYS A 98 15.01 27.54 43.42
CA LYS A 98 15.28 29.00 43.44
C LYS A 98 14.05 29.86 43.78
N LYS A 99 14.29 30.89 44.60
CA LYS A 99 13.31 31.87 45.16
C LYS A 99 12.56 32.75 44.12
N TYR A 100 12.76 32.55 42.82
CA TYR A 100 12.19 33.36 41.72
C TYR A 100 11.18 32.58 40.85
N LYS A 101 10.25 31.86 41.50
CA LYS A 101 9.40 30.80 40.92
C LYS A 101 8.46 31.19 39.77
N ASN A 102 8.04 32.46 39.64
CA ASN A 102 6.85 32.76 38.83
C ASN A 102 7.12 33.47 37.50
N ALA A 103 8.18 34.29 37.42
CA ALA A 103 8.42 35.14 36.24
C ALA A 103 8.98 34.34 35.05
N PHE A 104 9.96 33.45 35.30
CA PHE A 104 10.62 32.70 34.24
C PHE A 104 9.77 31.54 33.72
N ALA A 105 9.06 30.82 34.60
CA ALA A 105 8.14 29.76 34.20
C ALA A 105 7.03 30.29 33.28
N SER A 106 6.48 31.47 33.62
CA SER A 106 5.48 32.15 32.78
C SER A 106 6.05 32.47 31.40
N LEU A 107 7.20 33.16 31.31
CA LEU A 107 7.79 33.56 30.03
C LEU A 107 8.13 32.36 29.12
N PHE A 108 8.60 31.25 29.69
CA PHE A 108 8.92 30.04 28.94
C PHE A 108 7.65 29.37 28.38
N VAL A 109 6.58 29.32 29.18
CA VAL A 109 5.27 28.81 28.73
C VAL A 109 4.70 29.71 27.63
N THR A 110 4.79 31.05 27.77
CA THR A 110 4.27 31.98 26.75
C THR A 110 5.01 31.86 25.42
N LEU A 111 6.35 31.80 25.46
CA LEU A 111 7.16 31.65 24.25
C LEU A 111 6.91 30.30 23.56
N TYR A 112 6.71 29.25 24.34
CA TYR A 112 6.41 27.93 23.79
C TYR A 112 5.02 27.85 23.15
N ILE A 113 3.99 28.42 23.79
CA ILE A 113 2.65 28.52 23.20
C ILE A 113 2.70 29.33 21.90
N LEU A 114 3.44 30.44 21.88
CA LEU A 114 3.65 31.24 20.67
C LEU A 114 4.31 30.41 19.56
N PHE A 115 5.33 29.62 19.90
CA PHE A 115 6.01 28.74 18.95
C PHE A 115 5.07 27.68 18.36
N LEU A 116 4.24 27.03 19.18
CA LEU A 116 3.25 26.06 18.70
C LEU A 116 2.22 26.70 17.75
N VAL A 117 1.73 27.90 18.08
CA VAL A 117 0.79 28.64 17.22
C VAL A 117 1.44 28.97 15.87
N ILE A 118 2.69 29.42 15.86
CA ILE A 118 3.44 29.71 14.63
C ILE A 118 3.62 28.44 13.78
N MET A 119 4.02 27.32 14.39
CA MET A 119 4.20 26.05 13.69
C MET A 119 2.90 25.54 13.08
N GLN A 120 1.78 25.71 13.77
CA GLN A 120 0.47 25.31 13.27
C GLN A 120 0.01 26.21 12.11
N ILE A 121 0.22 27.53 12.19
CA ILE A 121 -0.05 28.47 11.09
C ILE A 121 0.79 28.13 9.86
N TYR A 122 2.09 27.84 10.05
CA TYR A 122 2.98 27.46 8.95
C TYR A 122 2.50 26.19 8.24
N PHE A 123 2.06 25.19 9.01
CA PHE A 123 1.50 23.95 8.46
C PHE A 123 0.19 24.18 7.69
N TYR A 124 -0.67 25.10 8.12
CA TYR A 124 -1.92 25.42 7.41
C TYR A 124 -1.71 26.22 6.12
N LEU A 125 -0.58 26.91 5.98
CA LEU A 125 -0.25 27.72 4.80
C LEU A 125 0.40 26.92 3.67
N GLN A 126 0.84 25.69 3.95
CA GLN A 126 1.57 24.83 3.02
C GLN A 126 0.67 23.75 2.42
#